data_AF-A0A8U0A183-F1
#
_entry.id   AF-A0A8U0A183-F1
#
_cell.length_a   1.000
_cell.length_b   1.000
_cell.length_c   1.000
_cell.angle_alpha   90.00
_cell.angle_beta   90.00
_cell.angle_gamma   90.00
#
_symmetry.space_group_name_H-M   'P 1'
#
loop_
_entity.id
_entity.type
_entity.pdbx_description
1 polymer ?
#
loop_
_entity_poly.entity_id
_entity_poly.type
_entity_poly.pdbx_seq_one_letter_code
_entity_poly.pdbx_strand_id
1 'polypeptide(L)'
;MTEQLKIIFEVASAAGEERLIREYISPAFSRLEQRDDAHWPMFNRYAQDPSVETGEVVLIVFGAVESIVGDERPRWIDLVDDGVLLDWQLETTGVETDTLDEQERFRYRLRTAASRMSLEFFGTFDPLPESVHELDTEGRSIGWELCLHHIINQLGYQANCGEEEIDLLFRGLVSRLYAMAIAPEYGPEFAENKIEELTTELESLPPELQRFQDAHQP
;
A
#
# COMPACT_ATOMS: atom_id res chain seq x y z
N MET A 1 -28.78 -1.66 -3.52
CA MET A 1 -27.88 -0.93 -4.43
C MET A 1 -26.62 -0.65 -3.65
N THR A 2 -25.48 -1.13 -4.14
CA THR A 2 -24.18 -1.12 -3.46
C THR A 2 -23.29 -0.13 -4.18
N GLU A 3 -23.01 0.98 -3.53
CA GLU A 3 -22.25 2.10 -4.08
C GLU A 3 -20.87 2.18 -3.41
N GLN A 4 -19.88 2.67 -4.15
CA GLN A 4 -18.59 3.03 -3.59
C GLN A 4 -18.72 4.23 -2.66
N LEU A 5 -18.40 3.97 -1.40
CA LEU A 5 -18.24 4.96 -0.35
C LEU A 5 -16.74 5.16 -0.09
N LYS A 6 -16.32 6.42 -0.03
CA LYS A 6 -15.03 6.81 0.54
C LYS A 6 -15.27 7.58 1.82
N ILE A 7 -14.53 7.21 2.86
CA ILE A 7 -14.43 7.93 4.11
C ILE A 7 -13.00 8.42 4.21
N ILE A 8 -12.84 9.73 4.23
CA ILE A 8 -11.53 10.39 4.23
C ILE A 8 -11.33 10.96 5.63
N PHE A 9 -10.31 10.47 6.30
CA PHE A 9 -9.96 10.82 7.68
C PHE A 9 -8.75 11.74 7.68
N GLU A 10 -8.90 12.95 8.20
CA GLU A 10 -7.79 13.88 8.39
C GLU A 10 -7.14 13.66 9.76
N VAL A 11 -5.81 13.60 9.78
CA VAL A 11 -5.01 13.43 11.00
C VAL A 11 -3.82 14.37 11.00
N ALA A 12 -3.26 14.67 12.17
CA ALA A 12 -2.22 15.69 12.28
C ALA A 12 -0.86 15.31 11.66
N SER A 13 -0.57 14.02 11.42
CA SER A 13 0.74 13.56 10.96
C SER A 13 0.74 12.11 10.49
N ALA A 14 1.86 11.65 9.92
CA ALA A 14 2.10 10.25 9.59
C ALA A 14 2.00 9.30 10.80
N ALA A 15 2.39 9.76 12.00
CA ALA A 15 2.19 9.00 13.24
C ALA A 15 0.70 8.93 13.62
N GLY A 16 -0.05 9.99 13.32
CA GLY A 16 -1.52 10.01 13.44
C GLY A 16 -2.19 9.00 12.51
N GLU A 17 -1.70 8.84 11.27
CA GLU A 17 -2.23 7.82 10.36
C GLU A 17 -2.02 6.41 10.91
N GLU A 18 -0.82 6.11 11.40
CA GLU A 18 -0.53 4.80 11.96
C GLU A 18 -1.39 4.53 13.20
N ARG A 19 -1.52 5.52 14.08
CA ARG A 19 -2.43 5.45 15.23
C ARG A 19 -3.87 5.14 14.79
N LEU A 20 -4.39 5.89 13.82
CA LEU A 20 -5.74 5.67 13.28
C LEU A 20 -5.88 4.28 12.64
N ILE A 21 -4.86 3.81 11.92
CA ILE A 21 -4.88 2.49 11.30
C ILE A 21 -5.00 1.39 12.37
N ARG A 22 -4.21 1.50 13.44
CA ARG A 22 -4.20 0.54 14.54
C ARG A 22 -5.48 0.60 15.38
N GLU A 23 -5.91 1.80 15.76
CA GLU A 23 -7.04 2.02 16.68
C GLU A 23 -8.41 1.85 16.01
N TYR A 24 -8.54 2.21 14.72
CA TYR A 24 -9.82 2.21 14.03
C TYR A 24 -9.85 1.38 12.74
N ILE A 25 -8.92 1.59 11.79
CA ILE A 25 -9.02 0.94 10.47
C ILE A 25 -8.96 -0.57 10.60
N SER A 26 -8.03 -1.11 11.40
CA SER A 26 -7.90 -2.56 11.61
C SER A 26 -9.18 -3.19 12.19
N PRO A 27 -9.73 -2.69 13.33
CA PRO A 27 -11.04 -3.13 13.82
C PRO A 27 -12.19 -2.91 12.82
N ALA A 28 -12.22 -1.79 12.10
CA ALA A 28 -13.27 -1.47 11.14
C ALA A 28 -13.26 -2.44 9.96
N PHE A 29 -12.08 -2.79 9.47
CA PHE A 29 -11.92 -3.77 8.40
C PHE A 29 -12.56 -5.11 8.78
N SER A 30 -12.27 -5.61 9.98
CA SER A 30 -12.87 -6.85 10.49
C SER A 30 -14.39 -6.78 10.58
N ARG A 31 -14.96 -5.63 11.01
CA ARG A 31 -16.42 -5.44 11.05
C ARG A 31 -17.02 -5.40 9.65
N LEU A 32 -16.43 -4.63 8.73
CA LEU A 32 -16.93 -4.48 7.36
C LEU A 32 -16.94 -5.81 6.61
N GLU A 33 -15.95 -6.68 6.84
CA GLU A 33 -15.89 -7.99 6.20
C GLU A 33 -16.91 -9.00 6.70
N GLN A 34 -17.48 -8.77 7.89
CA GLN A 34 -18.53 -9.61 8.46
C GLN A 34 -19.93 -9.17 8.01
N ARG A 35 -20.03 -8.08 7.23
CA ARG A 35 -21.30 -7.56 6.75
C ARG A 35 -21.64 -8.15 5.38
N ASP A 36 -22.90 -8.53 5.21
CA ASP A 36 -23.42 -8.98 3.92
C ASP A 36 -23.61 -7.82 2.92
N ASP A 37 -23.75 -6.58 3.43
CA ASP A 37 -24.01 -5.37 2.66
C ASP A 37 -22.76 -4.53 2.40
N ALA A 38 -21.57 -5.05 2.68
CA ALA A 38 -20.28 -4.40 2.43
C ALA A 38 -19.32 -5.33 1.67
N HIS A 39 -18.61 -4.76 0.70
CA HIS A 39 -17.73 -5.48 -0.21
C HIS A 39 -16.44 -4.71 -0.44
N TRP A 40 -15.36 -5.48 -0.57
CA TRP A 40 -14.02 -5.01 -0.90
C TRP A 40 -13.57 -3.79 -0.08
N PRO A 41 -13.55 -3.85 1.26
CA PRO A 41 -12.93 -2.80 2.04
C PRO A 41 -11.45 -2.68 1.64
N MET A 42 -10.94 -1.47 1.53
CA MET A 42 -9.53 -1.17 1.28
C MET A 42 -9.20 0.20 1.86
N PHE A 43 -7.94 0.45 2.18
CA PHE A 43 -7.51 1.77 2.64
C PHE A 43 -6.21 2.21 1.98
N ASN A 44 -6.04 3.51 1.87
CA ASN A 44 -4.82 4.18 1.44
C ASN A 44 -4.40 5.18 2.53
N ARG A 45 -3.11 5.49 2.58
CA ARG A 45 -2.52 6.51 3.46
C ARG A 45 -1.76 7.54 2.62
N TYR A 46 -1.76 8.79 3.03
CA TYR A 46 -1.29 9.91 2.20
C TYR A 46 -0.40 10.93 2.93
N ALA A 47 0.01 10.70 4.18
CA ALA A 47 0.94 11.61 4.89
C ALA A 47 2.34 11.66 4.27
N GLN A 48 2.65 10.75 3.34
CA GLN A 48 3.88 10.75 2.53
C GLN A 48 3.64 11.34 1.13
N ASP A 49 2.40 11.72 0.81
CA ASP A 49 2.05 12.40 -0.42
C ASP A 49 2.31 13.91 -0.23
N PRO A 50 3.18 14.52 -1.04
CA PRO A 50 3.53 15.93 -0.88
C PRO A 50 2.36 16.90 -1.18
N SER A 51 1.28 16.41 -1.81
CA SER A 51 0.08 17.21 -2.08
C SER A 51 -0.87 17.32 -0.88
N VAL A 52 -0.62 16.59 0.20
CA VAL A 52 -1.43 16.60 1.42
C VAL A 52 -0.69 17.35 2.53
N GLU A 53 -1.26 18.45 3.02
CA GLU A 53 -0.62 19.30 4.04
C GLU A 53 -0.55 18.61 5.42
N THR A 54 -1.54 17.77 5.73
CA THR A 54 -1.65 16.98 6.96
C THR A 54 -1.55 15.48 6.64
N GLY A 55 -1.83 14.59 7.59
CA GLY A 55 -1.97 13.17 7.26
C GLY A 55 -3.40 12.84 6.84
N GLU A 56 -3.56 11.88 5.94
CA GLU A 56 -4.89 11.48 5.45
C GLU A 56 -4.97 9.97 5.25
N VAL A 57 -5.99 9.34 5.84
CA VAL A 57 -6.32 7.93 5.58
C VAL A 57 -7.67 7.86 4.88
N VAL A 58 -7.70 7.23 3.71
CA VAL A 58 -8.94 7.03 2.94
C VAL A 58 -9.37 5.58 3.03
N LEU A 59 -10.48 5.33 3.72
CA LEU A 59 -11.16 4.04 3.75
C LEU A 59 -12.19 3.99 2.61
N ILE A 60 -12.11 2.97 1.77
CA ILE A 60 -13.00 2.77 0.63
C ILE A 60 -13.72 1.44 0.83
N VAL A 61 -15.04 1.44 0.63
CA VAL A 61 -15.88 0.24 0.71
C VAL A 61 -17.03 0.35 -0.28
N PHE A 62 -17.44 -0.76 -0.88
CA PHE A 62 -18.70 -0.81 -1.63
C PHE A 62 -19.79 -1.32 -0.73
N GLY A 63 -20.94 -0.65 -0.65
CA GLY A 63 -22.01 -1.15 0.20
C GLY A 63 -23.25 -0.29 0.26
N ALA A 64 -24.14 -0.64 1.20
CA ALA A 64 -25.29 0.19 1.54
C ALA A 64 -24.83 1.40 2.36
N VAL A 65 -24.61 2.55 1.69
CA VAL A 65 -24.02 3.77 2.28
C VAL A 65 -24.69 4.18 3.60
N GLU A 66 -26.01 4.31 3.62
CA GLU A 66 -26.75 4.75 4.81
C GLU A 66 -26.57 3.79 5.99
N SER A 67 -26.53 2.48 5.71
CA SER A 67 -26.36 1.41 6.69
C SER A 67 -24.95 1.46 7.30
N ILE A 68 -23.92 1.52 6.45
CA ILE A 68 -22.51 1.57 6.88
C ILE A 68 -22.24 2.86 7.66
N VAL A 69 -22.67 4.02 7.14
CA VAL A 69 -22.47 5.32 7.80
C VAL A 69 -23.24 5.36 9.12
N GLY A 70 -24.46 4.84 9.17
CA GLY A 70 -25.25 4.79 10.40
C GLY A 70 -24.53 4.05 11.53
N ASP A 71 -23.89 2.93 11.21
CA ASP A 71 -23.20 2.11 12.20
C ASP A 71 -21.82 2.65 12.58
N GLU A 72 -21.06 3.21 11.64
CA GLU A 72 -19.67 3.64 11.87
C GLU A 72 -19.54 5.10 12.31
N ARG A 73 -20.47 5.99 11.95
CA ARG A 73 -20.41 7.43 12.28
C ARG A 73 -20.21 7.72 13.77
N PRO A 74 -20.88 7.05 14.74
CA PRO A 74 -20.64 7.31 16.16
C PRO A 74 -19.17 7.13 16.55
N ARG A 75 -18.48 6.13 15.98
CA ARG A 75 -17.06 5.88 16.24
C ARG A 75 -16.18 7.00 15.67
N TRP A 76 -16.54 7.56 14.52
CA TRP A 76 -15.79 8.68 13.93
C TRP A 76 -15.92 9.94 14.75
N ILE A 77 -17.10 10.18 15.34
CA ILE A 77 -17.33 11.28 16.29
C ILE A 77 -16.45 11.08 17.52
N ASP A 78 -16.47 9.87 18.11
CA ASP A 78 -15.64 9.56 19.28
C ASP A 78 -14.14 9.79 18.98
N LEU A 79 -13.66 9.41 17.78
CA LEU A 79 -12.26 9.62 17.37
C LEU A 79 -11.89 11.10 17.22
N VAL A 80 -12.83 11.98 16.83
CA VAL A 80 -12.62 13.43 16.81
C VAL A 80 -12.58 13.97 18.24
N ASP A 81 -13.53 13.56 19.08
CA ASP A 81 -13.60 13.98 20.48
C ASP A 81 -12.35 13.55 21.29
N ASP A 82 -11.80 12.38 20.97
CA ASP A 82 -10.56 11.84 21.56
C ASP A 82 -9.27 12.44 20.94
N GLY A 83 -9.40 13.31 19.92
CA GLY A 83 -8.28 13.95 19.23
C GLY A 83 -7.41 12.99 18.41
N VAL A 84 -7.96 11.84 17.99
CA VAL A 84 -7.31 10.93 17.02
C VAL A 84 -7.43 11.51 15.62
N LEU A 85 -8.61 12.03 15.28
CA LEU A 85 -8.92 12.70 14.03
C LEU A 85 -8.93 14.21 14.21
N LEU A 86 -8.55 14.94 13.16
CA LEU A 86 -8.82 16.36 13.02
C LEU A 86 -10.24 16.58 12.48
N ASP A 87 -10.58 15.85 11.42
CA ASP A 87 -11.90 15.86 10.79
C ASP A 87 -12.11 14.57 9.97
N TRP A 88 -13.32 14.38 9.44
CA TRP A 88 -13.62 13.35 8.46
C TRP A 88 -14.66 13.82 7.44
N GLN A 89 -14.52 13.38 6.20
CA GLN A 89 -15.50 13.62 5.14
C GLN A 89 -15.97 12.32 4.47
N LEU A 90 -17.18 12.39 3.91
CA LEU A 90 -17.77 11.30 3.14
C LEU A 90 -17.87 11.72 1.68
N GLU A 91 -17.40 10.86 0.79
CA GLU A 91 -17.59 10.99 -0.65
C GLU A 91 -18.25 9.74 -1.21
N THR A 92 -19.35 9.94 -1.91
CA THR A 92 -20.02 8.90 -2.72
C THR A 92 -19.68 9.17 -4.18
N THR A 93 -19.15 8.18 -4.90
CA THR A 93 -18.67 8.40 -6.27
C THR A 93 -19.73 8.13 -7.33
N GLY A 94 -20.92 7.63 -6.97
CA GLY A 94 -21.92 7.13 -7.91
C GLY A 94 -21.53 5.80 -8.59
N VAL A 95 -20.38 5.22 -8.25
CA VAL A 95 -19.91 3.97 -8.83
C VAL A 95 -20.58 2.81 -8.11
N GLU A 96 -21.37 2.04 -8.85
CA GLU A 96 -22.08 0.87 -8.33
C GLU A 96 -21.32 -0.43 -8.64
N THR A 97 -21.42 -1.43 -7.77
CA THR A 97 -20.76 -2.73 -8.02
C THR A 97 -21.21 -3.40 -9.32
N ASP A 98 -22.47 -3.17 -9.72
CA ASP A 98 -23.08 -3.78 -10.90
C ASP A 98 -22.61 -3.12 -12.21
N THR A 99 -22.04 -1.91 -12.14
CA THR A 99 -21.44 -1.23 -13.30
C THR A 99 -20.00 -1.65 -13.55
N LEU A 100 -19.36 -2.32 -12.59
CA LEU A 100 -17.97 -2.73 -12.69
C LEU A 100 -17.78 -3.94 -13.60
N ASP A 101 -16.81 -3.87 -14.51
CA ASP A 101 -16.39 -5.02 -15.31
C ASP A 101 -15.55 -6.02 -14.49
N GLU A 102 -15.19 -7.15 -15.12
CA GLU A 102 -14.39 -8.19 -14.46
C GLU A 102 -12.99 -7.69 -14.04
N GLN A 103 -12.37 -6.85 -14.86
CA GLN A 103 -11.03 -6.32 -14.58
C GLN A 103 -11.06 -5.36 -13.39
N GLU A 104 -12.07 -4.49 -13.29
CA GLU A 104 -12.27 -3.57 -12.18
C GLU A 104 -12.55 -4.32 -10.88
N ARG A 105 -13.45 -5.31 -10.92
CA ARG A 105 -13.72 -6.19 -9.76
C ARG A 105 -12.46 -6.91 -9.30
N PHE A 106 -11.65 -7.40 -10.24
CA PHE A 106 -10.38 -8.04 -9.93
C PHE A 106 -9.40 -7.06 -9.25
N ARG A 107 -9.27 -5.83 -9.75
CA ARG A 107 -8.44 -4.78 -9.11
C ARG A 107 -8.88 -4.50 -7.68
N TYR A 108 -10.18 -4.37 -7.41
CA TYR A 108 -10.67 -4.14 -6.05
C TYR A 108 -10.40 -5.31 -5.12
N ARG A 109 -10.56 -6.55 -5.59
CA ARG A 109 -10.18 -7.75 -4.81
C ARG A 109 -8.69 -7.77 -4.46
N LEU A 110 -7.82 -7.41 -5.40
CA LEU A 110 -6.37 -7.30 -5.14
C LEU A 110 -6.07 -6.21 -4.11
N ARG A 111 -6.71 -5.04 -4.21
CA ARG A 111 -6.54 -3.94 -3.24
C ARG A 111 -7.02 -4.34 -1.83
N THR A 112 -8.16 -5.01 -1.73
CA THR A 112 -8.64 -5.55 -0.45
C THR A 112 -7.67 -6.57 0.13
N ALA A 113 -7.14 -7.49 -0.68
CA ALA A 113 -6.13 -8.44 -0.22
C ALA A 113 -4.86 -7.72 0.27
N ALA A 114 -4.39 -6.70 -0.45
CA ALA A 114 -3.26 -5.88 -0.03
C ALA A 114 -3.52 -5.16 1.30
N SER A 115 -4.72 -4.59 1.49
CA SER A 115 -5.11 -3.98 2.76
C SER A 115 -5.18 -5.00 3.90
N ARG A 116 -5.64 -6.23 3.68
CA ARG A 116 -5.59 -7.29 4.71
C ARG A 116 -4.15 -7.60 5.12
N MET A 117 -3.28 -7.81 4.14
CA MET A 117 -1.87 -8.12 4.38
C MET A 117 -1.17 -6.99 5.15
N SER A 118 -1.46 -5.72 4.81
CA SER A 118 -0.88 -4.59 5.53
C SER A 118 -1.39 -4.48 6.97
N LEU A 119 -2.68 -4.78 7.24
CA LEU A 119 -3.21 -4.79 8.61
C LEU A 119 -2.57 -5.88 9.48
N GLU A 120 -2.34 -7.08 8.93
CA GLU A 120 -1.59 -8.14 9.62
C GLU A 120 -0.14 -7.69 9.90
N PHE A 121 0.46 -6.94 8.97
CA PHE A 121 1.79 -6.38 9.15
C PHE A 121 1.85 -5.35 10.29
N PHE A 122 0.88 -4.42 10.35
CA PHE A 122 0.72 -3.52 11.50
C PHE A 122 0.49 -4.30 12.80
N GLY A 123 -0.30 -5.38 12.77
CA GLY A 123 -0.52 -6.23 13.95
C GLY A 123 0.74 -6.95 14.45
N THR A 124 1.69 -7.21 13.56
CA THR A 124 2.92 -7.96 13.86
C THR A 124 4.08 -7.06 14.29
N PHE A 125 4.21 -5.86 13.71
CA PHE A 125 5.36 -4.98 13.90
C PHE A 125 4.98 -3.64 14.53
N ASP A 126 5.72 -3.24 15.56
CA ASP A 126 5.67 -1.91 16.18
C ASP A 126 7.05 -1.60 16.80
N PRO A 127 7.89 -0.76 16.17
CA PRO A 127 7.63 0.01 14.94
C PRO A 127 7.62 -0.86 13.66
N LEU A 128 7.13 -0.30 12.55
CA LEU A 128 7.28 -0.93 11.23
C LEU A 128 8.76 -1.05 10.85
N PRO A 129 9.18 -2.16 10.21
CA PRO A 129 10.53 -2.28 9.69
C PRO A 129 10.79 -1.31 8.52
N GLU A 130 12.06 -0.97 8.33
CA GLU A 130 12.51 -0.20 7.17
C GLU A 130 12.22 -0.95 5.86
N SER A 131 12.09 -0.20 4.76
CA SER A 131 11.85 -0.80 3.44
C SER A 131 13.01 -1.68 2.98
N VAL A 132 14.23 -1.28 3.35
CA VAL A 132 15.50 -1.97 3.18
C VAL A 132 16.38 -1.49 4.34
N HIS A 133 16.72 -2.36 5.30
CA HIS A 133 17.72 -2.05 6.33
C HIS A 133 19.07 -2.59 5.90
N GLU A 134 20.07 -1.72 5.75
CA GLU A 134 21.43 -2.13 5.45
C GLU A 134 22.07 -2.73 6.71
N LEU A 135 22.40 -4.02 6.67
CA LEU A 135 23.21 -4.62 7.71
C LEU A 135 24.68 -4.46 7.37
N ASP A 136 25.50 -4.16 8.38
CA ASP A 136 26.97 -4.03 8.28
C ASP A 136 27.70 -5.32 7.79
N THR A 137 26.98 -6.41 7.56
CA THR A 137 27.53 -7.70 7.14
C THR A 137 27.16 -8.04 5.70
N GLU A 138 28.20 -8.10 4.86
CA GLU A 138 28.22 -8.81 3.57
C GLU A 138 27.24 -8.31 2.49
N GLY A 139 26.82 -7.05 2.52
CA GLY A 139 25.95 -6.49 1.48
C GLY A 139 24.57 -7.12 1.45
N ARG A 140 24.14 -7.72 2.56
CA ARG A 140 22.78 -8.23 2.72
C ARG A 140 21.93 -7.17 3.41
N SER A 141 20.89 -6.72 2.73
CA SER A 141 19.83 -5.94 3.36
C SER A 141 18.73 -6.85 3.91
N ILE A 142 18.07 -6.42 4.97
CA ILE A 142 16.89 -7.07 5.53
C ILE A 142 15.84 -6.00 5.84
N GLY A 143 14.58 -6.25 5.53
CA GLY A 143 13.51 -5.28 5.77
C GLY A 143 12.19 -5.80 5.21
N TRP A 144 11.32 -4.88 4.81
CA TRP A 144 10.05 -5.23 4.17
C TRP A 144 10.23 -6.04 2.89
N GLU A 145 11.31 -5.83 2.13
CA GLU A 145 11.62 -6.54 0.89
C GLU A 145 11.66 -8.06 1.07
N LEU A 146 12.13 -8.55 2.23
CA LEU A 146 12.14 -9.98 2.55
C LEU A 146 10.72 -10.55 2.70
N CYS A 147 9.79 -9.77 3.28
CA CYS A 147 8.39 -10.18 3.38
C CYS A 147 7.75 -10.23 1.98
N LEU A 148 8.01 -9.24 1.13
CA LEU A 148 7.54 -9.23 -0.25
C LEU A 148 8.04 -10.45 -1.04
N HIS A 149 9.33 -10.76 -0.93
CA HIS A 149 9.92 -11.97 -1.51
C HIS A 149 9.20 -13.24 -1.07
N HIS A 150 8.91 -13.37 0.23
CA HIS A 150 8.20 -14.55 0.74
C HIS A 150 6.74 -14.62 0.29
N ILE A 151 6.04 -13.49 0.14
CA ILE A 151 4.69 -13.48 -0.44
C ILE A 151 4.75 -13.99 -1.89
N ILE A 152 5.70 -13.49 -2.68
CA ILE A 152 5.92 -13.91 -4.07
C ILE A 152 6.23 -15.41 -4.15
N ASN A 153 7.14 -15.92 -3.32
CA ASN A 153 7.48 -17.33 -3.22
C ASN A 153 6.27 -18.20 -2.82
N GLN A 154 5.55 -17.83 -1.77
CA GLN A 154 4.43 -18.61 -1.22
C GLN A 154 3.23 -18.66 -2.17
N LEU A 155 3.04 -17.63 -3.00
CA LEU A 155 2.01 -17.61 -4.05
C LEU A 155 2.46 -18.31 -5.34
N GLY A 156 3.74 -18.73 -5.42
CA GLY A 156 4.28 -19.49 -6.54
C GLY A 156 4.77 -18.65 -7.72
N TYR A 157 4.98 -17.35 -7.54
CA TYR A 157 5.42 -16.41 -8.60
C TYR A 157 6.95 -16.37 -8.77
N GLN A 158 7.60 -17.53 -8.68
CA GLN A 158 9.04 -17.69 -8.87
C GLN A 158 9.35 -18.71 -9.98
N ALA A 159 8.44 -18.86 -10.95
CA ALA A 159 8.70 -19.70 -12.10
C ALA A 159 10.01 -19.27 -12.80
N ASN A 160 10.63 -20.22 -13.51
CA ASN A 160 11.88 -19.99 -14.23
C ASN A 160 13.01 -19.46 -13.35
N CYS A 161 13.24 -20.10 -12.19
CA CYS A 161 14.33 -19.76 -11.28
C CYS A 161 14.30 -18.31 -10.77
N GLY A 162 13.10 -17.72 -10.62
CA GLY A 162 12.92 -16.36 -10.11
C GLY A 162 12.77 -15.27 -11.17
N GLU A 163 12.82 -15.58 -12.47
CA GLU A 163 12.60 -14.58 -13.54
C GLU A 163 11.21 -13.91 -13.43
N GLU A 164 10.19 -14.66 -13.03
CA GLU A 164 8.84 -14.10 -12.87
C GLU A 164 8.78 -13.02 -11.77
N GLU A 165 9.53 -13.19 -10.68
CA GLU A 165 9.67 -12.19 -9.62
C GLU A 165 10.36 -10.93 -10.15
N ILE A 166 11.45 -11.10 -10.92
CA ILE A 166 12.17 -9.99 -11.55
C ILE A 166 11.24 -9.20 -12.48
N ASP A 167 10.50 -9.88 -13.37
CA ASP A 167 9.56 -9.25 -14.30
C ASP A 167 8.44 -8.49 -13.57
N LEU A 168 7.90 -9.08 -12.49
CA LEU A 168 6.88 -8.45 -11.66
C LEU A 168 7.39 -7.16 -11.01
N LEU A 169 8.56 -7.23 -10.36
CA LEU A 169 9.19 -6.09 -9.70
C LEU A 169 9.56 -4.99 -10.69
N PHE A 170 10.06 -5.37 -11.88
CA PHE A 170 10.38 -4.42 -12.95
C PHE A 170 9.13 -3.70 -13.46
N ARG A 171 8.01 -4.39 -13.66
CA ARG A 171 6.73 -3.73 -14.02
C ARG A 171 6.24 -2.77 -12.93
N GLY A 172 6.43 -3.13 -11.66
CA GLY A 172 6.15 -2.26 -10.52
C GLY A 172 6.99 -0.98 -10.56
N LEU A 173 8.30 -1.12 -10.79
CA LEU A 173 9.24 -0.01 -10.96
C LEU A 173 8.82 0.92 -12.10
N VAL A 174 8.57 0.37 -13.30
CA VAL A 174 8.12 1.15 -14.46
C VAL A 174 6.83 1.93 -14.16
N SER A 175 5.85 1.29 -13.53
CA SER A 175 4.60 1.94 -13.15
C SER A 175 4.82 3.10 -12.17
N ARG A 176 5.76 2.93 -11.23
CA ARG A 176 6.12 3.98 -10.27
C ARG A 176 6.85 5.15 -10.95
N LEU A 177 7.78 4.88 -11.86
CA LEU A 177 8.47 5.92 -12.63
C LEU A 177 7.49 6.75 -13.45
N TYR A 178 6.49 6.12 -14.10
CA TYR A 178 5.44 6.87 -14.79
C TYR A 178 4.60 7.73 -13.86
N ALA A 179 4.23 7.21 -12.68
CA ALA A 179 3.49 7.99 -11.70
C ALA A 179 4.29 9.21 -11.22
N MET A 180 5.60 9.06 -11.00
CA MET A 180 6.48 10.16 -10.59
C MET A 180 6.68 11.18 -11.71
N ALA A 181 6.78 10.74 -12.97
CA ALA A 181 6.96 11.62 -14.12
C ALA A 181 5.80 12.61 -14.31
N ILE A 182 4.59 12.25 -13.88
CA ILE A 182 3.39 13.10 -14.00
C ILE A 182 3.03 13.83 -12.70
N ALA A 183 3.71 13.51 -11.59
CA ALA A 183 3.46 14.15 -10.30
C ALA A 183 3.99 15.60 -10.33
N PRO A 184 3.19 16.60 -9.89
CA PRO A 184 3.57 18.02 -9.96
C PRO A 184 4.90 18.37 -9.29
N GLU A 185 5.29 17.63 -8.25
CA GLU A 185 6.46 17.91 -7.41
C GLU A 185 7.77 17.37 -8.00
N TYR A 186 7.69 16.37 -8.87
CA TYR A 186 8.85 15.69 -9.45
C TYR A 186 9.01 16.04 -10.94
N GLY A 187 7.97 15.81 -11.72
CA GLY A 187 7.98 15.96 -13.17
C GLY A 187 8.84 14.90 -13.90
N PRO A 188 8.90 14.99 -15.25
CA PRO A 188 9.54 13.98 -16.09
C PRO A 188 11.06 13.87 -15.87
N GLU A 189 11.75 15.00 -15.61
CA GLU A 189 13.21 15.02 -15.39
C GLU A 189 13.63 14.15 -14.20
N PHE A 190 12.82 14.10 -13.13
CA PHE A 190 13.10 13.22 -12.00
C PHE A 190 13.12 11.75 -12.42
N ALA A 191 12.11 11.32 -13.20
CA ALA A 191 12.02 9.94 -13.65
C ALA A 191 13.18 9.60 -14.60
N GLU A 192 13.56 10.50 -15.49
CA GLU A 192 14.71 10.35 -16.39
C GLU A 192 16.02 10.21 -15.59
N ASN A 193 16.29 11.09 -14.63
CA ASN A 193 17.46 11.00 -13.77
C ASN A 193 17.49 9.69 -12.97
N LYS A 194 16.34 9.24 -12.44
CA LYS A 194 16.27 7.97 -11.71
C LYS A 194 16.51 6.77 -12.61
N ILE A 195 16.08 6.82 -13.88
CA ILE A 195 16.39 5.79 -14.88
C ILE A 195 17.90 5.75 -15.16
N GLU A 196 18.56 6.90 -15.31
CA GLU A 196 20.01 6.97 -15.52
C GLU A 196 20.80 6.41 -14.32
N GLU A 197 20.38 6.75 -13.10
CA GLU A 197 20.94 6.21 -11.85
C GLU A 197 20.82 4.67 -11.81
N LEU A 198 19.61 4.14 -12.01
CA LEU A 198 19.35 2.70 -12.02
C LEU A 198 20.10 1.98 -13.13
N THR A 199 20.24 2.62 -14.30
CA THR A 199 21.04 2.08 -15.42
C THR A 199 22.50 1.96 -15.01
N THR A 200 23.05 3.00 -14.38
CA THR A 200 24.44 3.01 -13.89
C THR A 200 24.67 1.92 -12.84
N GLU A 201 23.74 1.76 -11.89
CA GLU A 201 23.78 0.68 -10.90
C GLU A 201 23.78 -0.70 -11.57
N LEU A 202 22.84 -0.96 -12.48
CA LEU A 202 22.75 -2.23 -13.20
C LEU A 202 23.99 -2.53 -14.03
N GLU A 203 24.57 -1.52 -14.69
CA GLU A 203 25.81 -1.66 -15.47
C GLU A 203 27.03 -1.98 -14.60
N SER A 204 26.98 -1.65 -13.30
CA SER A 204 28.04 -1.93 -12.33
C SER A 204 27.95 -3.31 -11.68
N LEU A 205 26.82 -4.01 -11.79
CA LEU A 205 26.58 -5.32 -11.19
C LEU A 205 27.42 -6.48 -11.76
N PRO A 206 27.77 -6.56 -13.07
CA PRO A 206 28.45 -7.75 -13.59
C PRO A 206 29.80 -8.06 -12.89
N PRO A 207 30.68 -7.08 -12.60
CA PRO A 207 31.84 -7.29 -11.74
C PRO A 207 31.52 -7.75 -10.31
N GLU A 208 30.39 -7.32 -9.73
CA GLU A 208 29.95 -7.76 -8.40
C GLU A 208 29.44 -9.19 -8.41
N LEU A 209 28.64 -9.55 -9.40
CA LEU A 209 28.16 -10.91 -9.61
C LEU A 209 29.33 -11.88 -9.83
N GLN A 210 30.35 -11.47 -10.60
CA GLN A 210 31.56 -12.29 -10.77
C GLN A 210 32.29 -12.49 -9.43
N ARG A 211 32.50 -11.42 -8.65
CA ARG A 211 33.11 -11.52 -7.31
C ARG A 211 32.33 -12.43 -6.38
N PHE A 212 30.99 -12.34 -6.40
CA PHE A 212 30.11 -13.18 -5.61
C PHE A 212 30.23 -14.65 -6.01
N GLN A 213 30.21 -14.94 -7.32
CA GLN A 213 30.38 -16.29 -7.85
C GLN A 213 31.74 -16.87 -7.43
N ASP A 214 32.82 -16.12 -7.57
CA ASP A 214 34.17 -16.56 -7.22
C ASP A 214 34.31 -16.89 -5.72
N ALA A 215 33.64 -16.12 -4.85
CA ALA A 215 33.65 -16.34 -3.40
C ALA A 215 32.83 -17.56 -2.95
N HIS A 216 31.93 -18.07 -3.79
CA HIS A 216 31.02 -19.18 -3.46
C HIS A 216 31.23 -20.41 -4.39
N GLN A 217 32.30 -20.41 -5.19
CA GLN A 217 32.76 -21.62 -5.87
C GLN A 217 33.45 -22.57 -4.86
N PRO A 218 33.12 -23.87 -4.86
CA PRO A 218 33.65 -24.86 -3.93
C PRO A 218 35.13 -25.21 -4.16
#